data_AF-E4YB39-F1
#
_entry.id   AF-E4YB39-F1
#
_cell.length_a   1.000
_cell.length_b   1.000
_cell.length_c   1.000
_cell.angle_alpha   90.00
_cell.angle_beta   90.00
_cell.angle_gamma   90.00
#
_symmetry.space_group_name_H-M   'P 1'
#
loop_
_entity.id
_entity.type
_entity.pdbx_description
1 polymer ?
#
loop_
_entity_poly.entity_id
_entity_poly.type
_entity_poly.pdbx_seq_one_letter_code
_entity_poly.pdbx_strand_id
1 'polypeptide(L)'
;MLKSTLARLADERDQDLIKNFEELTQIKKENEREKKELVKELKKSELGRLDQEEIIKKLKEDMGNLYEQFLEEKASRRLLITDLNSRTQEEQRKEDKVETKDPVHLEIARDQARKDLAVAREELATIRAEYNDVVPRKLWETAENNLKDAKTELATFNKENTELKNNFAVLKSTYEKVEKERNEVVAERNHLKRTGTPRPDWESIYEKTFDEKFGDPEISSDKRAKYLLDELIKSKDNTEKEYFTVPTEQTDLPAFLKSEERTEVKNLKLTIDDCNQIKEEIWKERLSHKDETDEIDVFVKNFLSNKYNFYALDFGYSLRAAAEKFADLQHIVEFYQIVSGQKPEQGFKRTVEQTSELLSGTGYSTD
;
A
#
# COMPACT_ATOMS: atom_id res chain seq x y z
N MET A 1 27.71 -3.40 19.87
CA MET A 1 27.43 -3.32 18.42
C MET A 1 26.77 -4.58 17.87
N LEU A 2 27.33 -5.79 18.08
CA LEU A 2 26.69 -7.02 17.57
C LEU A 2 25.35 -7.35 18.26
N LYS A 3 25.25 -7.20 19.58
CA LYS A 3 24.01 -7.47 20.32
C LYS A 3 22.85 -6.53 19.94
N SER A 4 23.14 -5.25 19.65
CA SER A 4 22.12 -4.27 19.28
C SER A 4 21.62 -4.46 17.85
N THR A 5 22.47 -4.91 16.93
CA THR A 5 22.07 -5.24 15.56
C THR A 5 21.26 -6.53 15.50
N LEU A 6 21.60 -7.52 16.33
CA LEU A 6 20.86 -8.78 16.46
C LEU A 6 19.48 -8.55 17.09
N ALA A 7 19.38 -7.68 18.10
CA ALA A 7 18.10 -7.25 18.66
C ALA A 7 17.22 -6.54 17.62
N ARG A 8 17.79 -5.60 16.85
CA ARG A 8 17.05 -4.90 15.78
C ARG A 8 16.54 -5.84 14.68
N LEU A 9 17.33 -6.84 14.30
CA LEU A 9 16.92 -7.87 13.33
C LEU A 9 15.82 -8.79 13.88
N ALA A 10 15.86 -9.10 15.18
CA ALA A 10 14.79 -9.84 15.84
C ALA A 10 13.49 -9.03 15.87
N ASP A 11 13.57 -7.74 16.21
CA ASP A 11 12.43 -6.82 16.22
C ASP A 11 11.83 -6.64 14.81
N GLU A 12 12.66 -6.54 13.77
CA GLU A 12 12.20 -6.49 12.37
C GLU A 12 11.49 -7.79 11.96
N ARG A 13 12.03 -8.95 12.35
CA ARG A 13 11.39 -10.26 12.11
C ARG A 13 10.05 -10.39 12.82
N ASP A 14 9.95 -9.93 14.05
CA ASP A 14 8.70 -9.97 14.83
C ASP A 14 7.66 -9.02 14.23
N GLN A 15 8.06 -7.84 13.76
CA GLN A 15 7.17 -6.93 13.04
C GLN A 15 6.66 -7.53 11.72
N ASP A 16 7.51 -8.21 10.95
CA ASP A 16 7.10 -8.87 9.72
C ASP A 16 6.15 -10.04 9.98
N LEU A 17 6.36 -10.79 11.07
CA LEU A 17 5.42 -11.84 11.50
C LEU A 17 4.05 -11.24 11.85
N ILE A 18 4.01 -10.14 12.61
CA ILE A 18 2.77 -9.45 12.97
C ILE A 18 2.02 -8.99 11.72
N LYS A 19 2.71 -8.34 10.77
CA LYS A 19 2.11 -7.91 9.49
C LYS A 19 1.54 -9.08 8.70
N ASN A 20 2.30 -10.17 8.57
CA ASN A 20 1.84 -11.37 7.88
C ASN A 20 0.61 -11.99 8.57
N PHE A 21 0.56 -11.99 9.90
CA PHE A 21 -0.63 -12.45 10.63
C PHE A 21 -1.83 -11.56 10.38
N GLU A 22 -1.66 -10.23 10.40
CA GLU A 22 -2.72 -9.27 10.10
C GLU A 22 -3.24 -9.45 8.67
N GLU A 23 -2.37 -9.56 7.68
CA GLU A 23 -2.72 -9.83 6.28
C GLU A 23 -3.49 -11.14 6.12
N LEU A 24 -3.02 -12.23 6.75
CA LEU A 24 -3.72 -13.52 6.74
C LEU A 24 -5.10 -13.44 7.39
N THR A 25 -5.26 -12.65 8.45
CA THR A 25 -6.58 -12.47 9.08
C THR A 25 -7.52 -11.63 8.21
N GLN A 26 -7.02 -10.64 7.48
CA GLN A 26 -7.79 -9.86 6.54
C GLN A 26 -8.25 -10.73 5.36
N ILE A 27 -7.33 -11.49 4.75
CA ILE A 27 -7.65 -12.43 3.66
C ILE A 27 -8.69 -13.46 4.11
N LYS A 28 -8.58 -14.00 5.32
CA LYS A 28 -9.59 -14.93 5.86
C LYS A 28 -10.97 -14.28 5.99
N LYS A 29 -11.05 -13.04 6.47
CA LYS A 29 -12.32 -12.30 6.59
C LYS A 29 -12.93 -12.00 5.23
N GLU A 30 -12.10 -11.63 4.26
CA GLU A 30 -12.54 -11.37 2.88
C GLU A 30 -13.06 -12.65 2.22
N ASN A 31 -12.31 -13.77 2.31
CA ASN A 31 -12.75 -15.07 1.84
C ASN A 31 -14.07 -15.54 2.48
N GLU A 32 -14.25 -15.31 3.79
CA GLU A 32 -15.52 -15.62 4.47
C GLU A 32 -16.68 -14.76 3.96
N ARG A 33 -16.41 -13.49 3.62
CA ARG A 33 -17.40 -12.58 3.06
C ARG A 33 -17.79 -13.01 1.64
N GLU A 34 -16.82 -13.25 0.77
CA GLU A 34 -17.04 -13.73 -0.59
C GLU A 34 -17.81 -15.05 -0.58
N LYS A 35 -17.42 -16.00 0.29
CA LYS A 35 -18.15 -17.27 0.45
C LYS A 35 -19.62 -17.04 0.82
N LYS A 36 -19.91 -16.10 1.72
CA LYS A 36 -21.30 -15.77 2.10
C LYS A 36 -22.08 -15.14 0.94
N GLU A 37 -21.42 -14.30 0.15
CA GLU A 37 -22.03 -13.66 -1.02
C GLU A 37 -22.33 -14.69 -2.12
N LEU A 38 -21.37 -15.55 -2.46
CA LEU A 38 -21.56 -16.65 -3.42
C LEU A 38 -22.68 -17.61 -3.00
N VAL A 39 -22.78 -17.97 -1.72
CA VAL A 39 -23.87 -18.82 -1.22
C VAL A 39 -25.23 -18.14 -1.36
N LYS A 40 -25.31 -16.82 -1.17
CA LYS A 40 -26.57 -16.07 -1.40
C LYS A 40 -26.94 -16.05 -2.88
N GLU A 41 -25.96 -15.85 -3.75
CA GLU A 41 -26.18 -15.83 -5.20
C GLU A 41 -26.60 -17.19 -5.74
N LEU A 42 -25.98 -18.28 -5.26
CA LEU A 42 -26.40 -19.65 -5.57
C LEU A 42 -27.85 -19.91 -5.17
N LYS A 43 -28.24 -19.56 -3.93
CA LYS A 43 -29.64 -19.72 -3.48
C LYS A 43 -30.63 -18.93 -4.33
N LYS A 44 -30.26 -17.70 -4.73
CA LYS A 44 -31.10 -16.87 -5.61
C LYS A 44 -31.25 -17.51 -7.00
N SER A 45 -30.16 -18.03 -7.54
CA SER A 45 -30.15 -18.74 -8.83
C SER A 45 -30.98 -20.02 -8.78
N GLU A 46 -30.86 -20.82 -7.72
CA GLU A 46 -31.65 -22.03 -7.50
C GLU A 46 -33.15 -21.74 -7.41
N LEU A 47 -33.54 -20.68 -6.70
CA LEU A 47 -34.94 -20.25 -6.61
C LEU A 47 -35.48 -19.83 -7.99
N GLY A 48 -34.70 -19.03 -8.73
CA GLY A 48 -35.08 -18.63 -10.09
C GLY A 48 -35.22 -19.81 -11.06
N ARG A 49 -34.38 -20.84 -10.92
CA ARG A 49 -34.51 -22.09 -11.70
C ARG A 49 -35.81 -22.82 -11.39
N LEU A 50 -36.19 -22.93 -10.11
CA LEU A 50 -37.44 -23.59 -9.70
C LEU A 50 -38.67 -22.84 -10.24
N ASP A 51 -38.67 -21.51 -10.18
CA ASP A 51 -39.75 -20.68 -10.73
C ASP A 51 -39.87 -20.89 -12.25
N GLN A 52 -38.74 -20.94 -12.96
CA GLN A 52 -38.72 -21.22 -14.40
C GLN A 52 -39.26 -22.62 -14.72
N GLU A 53 -38.91 -23.63 -13.92
CA GLU A 53 -39.43 -24.99 -14.08
C GLU A 53 -40.95 -25.06 -13.87
N GLU A 54 -41.49 -24.31 -12.92
CA GLU A 54 -42.94 -24.22 -12.71
C GLU A 54 -43.64 -23.54 -13.90
N ILE A 55 -43.07 -22.46 -14.43
CA ILE A 55 -43.60 -21.78 -15.62
C ILE A 55 -43.58 -22.73 -16.83
N ILE A 56 -42.48 -23.43 -17.05
CA ILE A 56 -42.36 -24.42 -18.14
C ILE A 56 -43.42 -25.52 -18.00
N LYS A 57 -43.68 -25.97 -16.77
CA LYS A 57 -44.72 -26.98 -16.50
C LYS A 57 -46.11 -26.46 -16.86
N LYS A 58 -46.46 -25.24 -16.44
CA LYS A 58 -47.74 -24.59 -16.78
C LYS A 58 -47.90 -24.40 -18.28
N LEU A 59 -46.87 -23.91 -18.97
CA LEU A 59 -46.89 -23.75 -20.43
C LEU A 59 -47.10 -25.07 -21.17
N LYS A 60 -46.52 -26.17 -20.67
CA LYS A 60 -46.76 -27.51 -21.25
C LYS A 60 -48.20 -27.97 -21.07
N GLU A 61 -48.79 -27.69 -19.91
CA GLU A 61 -50.20 -28.00 -19.61
C GLU A 61 -51.14 -27.17 -20.49
N ASP A 62 -50.93 -25.85 -20.58
CA ASP A 62 -51.71 -24.95 -21.42
C ASP A 62 -51.64 -25.33 -22.90
N MET A 63 -50.45 -25.72 -23.38
CA MET A 63 -50.28 -26.21 -24.74
C MET A 63 -51.06 -27.50 -24.97
N GLY A 64 -51.07 -28.42 -24.00
CA GLY A 64 -51.89 -29.64 -24.05
C GLY A 64 -53.38 -29.34 -24.14
N ASN A 65 -53.87 -28.44 -23.27
CA ASN A 65 -55.27 -28.00 -23.26
C ASN A 65 -55.68 -27.36 -24.59
N LEU A 66 -54.81 -26.51 -25.17
CA LEU A 66 -55.06 -25.87 -26.45
C LEU A 66 -55.12 -26.90 -27.59
N TYR A 67 -54.27 -27.93 -27.56
CA TYR A 67 -54.32 -29.02 -28.53
C TYR A 67 -55.63 -29.81 -28.43
N GLU A 68 -56.13 -30.08 -27.22
CA GLU A 68 -57.42 -30.74 -27.01
C GLU A 68 -58.59 -29.90 -27.54
N GLN A 69 -58.63 -28.61 -27.19
CA GLN A 69 -59.64 -27.68 -27.69
C GLN A 69 -59.64 -27.61 -29.23
N PHE A 70 -58.46 -27.59 -29.86
CA PHE A 70 -58.36 -27.61 -31.32
C PHE A 70 -58.93 -28.90 -31.93
N LEU A 71 -58.71 -30.05 -31.30
CA LEU A 71 -59.27 -31.32 -31.76
C LEU A 71 -60.79 -31.36 -31.63
N GLU A 72 -61.33 -30.85 -30.52
CA GLU A 72 -62.77 -30.73 -30.27
C GLU A 72 -63.44 -29.76 -31.25
N GLU A 73 -62.83 -28.59 -31.49
CA GLU A 73 -63.32 -27.62 -32.45
C GLU A 73 -63.32 -28.21 -33.87
N LYS A 74 -62.23 -28.91 -34.25
CA LYS A 74 -62.15 -29.61 -35.53
C LYS A 74 -63.23 -30.70 -35.66
N ALA A 75 -63.55 -31.43 -34.59
CA ALA A 75 -64.65 -32.39 -34.58
C ALA A 75 -66.01 -31.70 -34.75
N SER A 76 -66.26 -30.62 -34.01
CA SER A 76 -67.48 -29.81 -34.08
C SER A 76 -67.69 -29.21 -35.47
N ARG A 77 -66.65 -28.64 -36.08
CA ARG A 77 -66.69 -28.12 -37.46
C ARG A 77 -67.05 -29.20 -38.47
N ARG A 78 -66.50 -30.42 -38.34
CA ARG A 78 -66.87 -31.55 -39.23
C ARG A 78 -68.33 -31.95 -39.09
N LEU A 79 -68.84 -31.97 -37.85
CA LEU A 79 -70.25 -32.28 -37.59
C LEU A 79 -71.16 -31.20 -38.19
N LEU A 80 -70.83 -29.92 -38.00
CA LEU A 80 -71.58 -28.80 -38.57
C LEU A 80 -71.62 -28.84 -40.11
N ILE A 81 -70.47 -29.10 -40.74
CA ILE A 81 -70.41 -29.26 -42.21
C ILE A 81 -71.32 -30.40 -42.66
N THR A 82 -71.35 -31.51 -41.91
CA THR A 82 -72.22 -32.65 -42.22
C THR A 82 -73.70 -32.28 -42.10
N ASP A 83 -74.09 -31.58 -41.02
CA ASP A 83 -75.47 -31.10 -40.80
C ASP A 83 -75.90 -30.09 -41.89
N LEU A 84 -75.05 -29.11 -42.20
CA LEU A 84 -75.31 -28.13 -43.26
C LEU A 84 -75.53 -28.83 -44.61
N ASN A 85 -74.66 -29.77 -44.97
CA ASN A 85 -74.82 -30.53 -46.21
C ASN A 85 -76.15 -31.30 -46.26
N SER A 86 -76.58 -31.90 -45.14
CA SER A 86 -77.90 -32.56 -45.09
C SER A 86 -79.06 -31.58 -45.23
N ARG A 87 -79.00 -30.41 -44.58
CA ARG A 87 -80.05 -29.38 -44.69
C ARG A 87 -80.14 -28.80 -46.10
N THR A 88 -79.01 -28.48 -46.72
CA THR A 88 -78.99 -28.00 -48.10
C THR A 88 -79.58 -29.06 -49.04
N GLN A 89 -79.32 -30.34 -48.80
CA GLN A 89 -79.94 -31.42 -49.58
C GLN A 89 -81.46 -31.52 -49.34
N GLU A 90 -81.94 -31.27 -48.12
CA GLU A 90 -83.38 -31.19 -47.82
C GLU A 90 -84.06 -29.95 -48.43
N GLU A 91 -83.40 -28.81 -48.42
CA GLU A 91 -83.90 -27.55 -49.00
C GLU A 91 -83.97 -27.64 -50.52
N GLN A 92 -82.96 -28.21 -51.18
CA GLN A 92 -83.02 -28.52 -52.61
C GLN A 92 -84.19 -29.45 -52.96
N ARG A 93 -84.53 -30.41 -52.08
CA ARG A 93 -85.73 -31.26 -52.24
C ARG A 93 -87.05 -30.50 -52.03
N LYS A 94 -87.04 -29.36 -51.33
CA LYS A 94 -88.23 -28.53 -51.06
C LYS A 94 -88.41 -27.43 -52.11
N GLU A 95 -87.35 -26.86 -52.66
CA GLU A 95 -87.40 -25.85 -53.74
C GLU A 95 -87.99 -26.38 -55.06
N ASP A 96 -87.95 -27.70 -55.30
CA ASP A 96 -88.65 -28.35 -56.41
C ASP A 96 -90.19 -28.27 -56.32
N LYS A 97 -90.74 -27.73 -55.22
CA LYS A 97 -92.17 -27.47 -55.04
C LYS A 97 -92.44 -25.97 -54.94
N VAL A 98 -92.48 -25.31 -56.10
CA VAL A 98 -92.96 -23.92 -56.20
C VAL A 98 -94.49 -23.92 -56.04
N GLU A 99 -94.96 -23.73 -54.81
CA GLU A 99 -96.35 -23.35 -54.53
C GLU A 99 -96.53 -21.85 -54.76
N THR A 100 -97.43 -21.51 -55.68
CA THR A 100 -97.91 -20.15 -55.93
C THR A 100 -98.59 -19.63 -54.66
N LYS A 101 -97.87 -18.83 -53.86
CA LYS A 101 -98.38 -18.34 -52.56
C LYS A 101 -99.55 -17.37 -52.77
N ASP A 102 -100.62 -17.67 -52.03
CA ASP A 102 -101.87 -16.90 -51.92
C ASP A 102 -101.60 -15.42 -51.55
N PRO A 103 -102.25 -14.43 -52.20
CA PRO A 103 -102.09 -13.00 -51.89
C PRO A 103 -102.30 -12.64 -50.41
N VAL A 104 -103.13 -13.38 -49.66
CA VAL A 104 -103.29 -13.16 -48.21
C VAL A 104 -102.00 -13.49 -47.45
N HIS A 105 -101.26 -14.51 -47.89
CA HIS A 105 -99.99 -14.90 -47.30
C HIS A 105 -98.89 -13.86 -47.56
N LEU A 106 -98.92 -13.21 -48.72
CA LEU A 106 -98.02 -12.11 -49.05
C LEU A 106 -98.29 -10.87 -48.20
N GLU A 107 -99.55 -10.60 -47.86
CA GLU A 107 -99.92 -9.50 -46.97
C GLU A 107 -99.44 -9.73 -45.54
N ILE A 108 -99.64 -10.95 -45.00
CA ILE A 108 -99.11 -11.33 -43.68
C ILE A 108 -97.57 -11.24 -43.67
N ALA A 109 -96.91 -11.72 -44.71
CA ALA A 109 -95.45 -11.65 -44.83
C ALA A 109 -94.95 -10.20 -44.91
N ARG A 110 -95.67 -9.31 -45.62
CA ARG A 110 -95.35 -7.88 -45.70
C ARG A 110 -95.47 -7.21 -44.33
N ASP A 111 -96.53 -7.50 -43.59
CA ASP A 111 -96.75 -6.90 -42.28
C ASP A 111 -95.76 -7.43 -41.24
N GLN A 112 -95.37 -8.70 -41.34
CA GLN A 112 -94.26 -9.24 -40.54
C GLN A 112 -92.93 -8.57 -40.90
N ALA A 113 -92.61 -8.44 -42.20
CA ALA A 113 -91.39 -7.76 -42.64
C ALA A 113 -91.32 -6.29 -42.18
N ARG A 114 -92.48 -5.60 -42.07
CA ARG A 114 -92.54 -4.25 -41.50
C ARG A 114 -92.25 -4.22 -40.00
N LYS A 115 -92.74 -5.21 -39.25
CA LYS A 115 -92.43 -5.34 -37.81
C LYS A 115 -90.96 -5.68 -37.60
N ASP A 116 -90.42 -6.62 -38.36
CA ASP A 116 -89.02 -7.01 -38.27
C ASP A 116 -88.10 -5.84 -38.63
N LEU A 117 -88.48 -5.03 -39.63
CA LEU A 117 -87.77 -3.80 -39.98
C LEU A 117 -87.82 -2.77 -38.84
N ALA A 118 -88.95 -2.63 -38.16
CA ALA A 118 -89.08 -1.72 -37.02
C ALA A 118 -88.19 -2.16 -35.84
N VAL A 119 -88.18 -3.46 -35.52
CA VAL A 119 -87.32 -4.05 -34.48
C VAL A 119 -85.84 -3.85 -34.83
N ALA A 120 -85.44 -4.17 -36.06
CA ALA A 120 -84.05 -3.97 -36.50
C ALA A 120 -83.62 -2.49 -36.47
N ARG A 121 -84.53 -1.55 -36.73
CA ARG A 121 -84.25 -0.11 -36.59
C ARG A 121 -84.06 0.31 -35.14
N GLU A 122 -84.85 -0.25 -34.23
CA GLU A 122 -84.71 -0.01 -32.79
C GLU A 122 -83.39 -0.58 -32.27
N GLU A 123 -83.05 -1.82 -32.64
CA GLU A 123 -81.76 -2.44 -32.31
C GLU A 123 -80.57 -1.66 -32.88
N LEU A 124 -80.66 -1.15 -34.11
CA LEU A 124 -79.62 -0.28 -34.67
C LEU A 124 -79.53 1.05 -33.91
N ALA A 125 -80.64 1.58 -33.40
CA ALA A 125 -80.63 2.79 -32.59
C ALA A 125 -80.02 2.54 -31.21
N THR A 126 -80.31 1.41 -30.56
CA THR A 126 -79.70 1.03 -29.28
C THR A 126 -78.21 0.75 -29.45
N ILE A 127 -77.81 -0.04 -30.45
CA ILE A 127 -76.40 -0.30 -30.78
C ILE A 127 -75.68 1.00 -31.08
N ARG A 128 -76.30 1.95 -31.81
CA ARG A 128 -75.67 3.24 -32.11
C ARG A 128 -75.53 4.12 -30.86
N ALA A 129 -76.49 4.08 -29.94
CA ALA A 129 -76.42 4.78 -28.67
C ALA A 129 -75.34 4.17 -27.76
N GLU A 130 -75.28 2.85 -27.67
CA GLU A 130 -74.27 2.08 -26.93
C GLU A 130 -72.88 2.28 -27.54
N TYR A 131 -72.70 2.20 -28.86
CA TYR A 131 -71.41 2.43 -29.53
C TYR A 131 -70.90 3.87 -29.40
N ASN A 132 -71.80 4.85 -29.22
CA ASN A 132 -71.39 6.22 -28.92
C ASN A 132 -70.78 6.34 -27.51
N ASP A 133 -71.00 5.36 -26.63
CA ASP A 133 -70.57 5.32 -25.22
C ASP A 133 -69.49 4.25 -24.92
N VAL A 134 -69.36 3.20 -25.75
CA VAL A 134 -68.49 2.02 -25.46
C VAL A 134 -67.00 2.22 -25.79
N VAL A 135 -66.63 3.26 -26.54
CA VAL A 135 -65.30 3.88 -26.41
C VAL A 135 -65.52 5.38 -26.40
N PRO A 136 -65.52 6.03 -25.22
CA PRO A 136 -65.61 7.47 -25.15
C PRO A 136 -64.51 8.02 -26.03
N ARG A 137 -64.86 8.70 -27.13
CA ARG A 137 -63.92 9.33 -28.06
C ARG A 137 -62.82 10.11 -27.33
N LYS A 138 -63.15 10.67 -26.15
CA LYS A 138 -62.22 11.26 -25.19
C LYS A 138 -61.11 10.32 -24.72
N LEU A 139 -61.41 9.07 -24.35
CA LEU A 139 -60.39 8.09 -23.95
C LEU A 139 -59.43 7.79 -25.10
N TRP A 140 -59.95 7.66 -26.32
CA TRP A 140 -59.11 7.48 -27.51
C TRP A 140 -58.25 8.70 -27.79
N GLU A 141 -58.81 9.91 -27.76
CA GLU A 141 -58.07 11.18 -27.93
C GLU A 141 -57.00 11.35 -26.83
N THR A 142 -57.29 10.97 -25.58
CA THR A 142 -56.29 10.99 -24.50
C THR A 142 -55.19 9.95 -24.72
N ALA A 143 -55.54 8.74 -25.17
CA ALA A 143 -54.55 7.70 -25.46
C ALA A 143 -53.66 8.10 -26.65
N GLU A 144 -54.24 8.73 -27.68
CA GLU A 144 -53.50 9.23 -28.84
C GLU A 144 -52.55 10.38 -28.46
N ASN A 145 -53.02 11.33 -27.64
CA ASN A 145 -52.17 12.40 -27.11
C ASN A 145 -51.03 11.85 -26.24
N ASN A 146 -51.32 10.93 -25.31
CA ASN A 146 -50.30 10.28 -24.49
C ASN A 146 -49.26 9.55 -25.34
N LEU A 147 -49.70 8.86 -26.40
CA LEU A 147 -48.80 8.18 -27.33
C LEU A 147 -47.94 9.18 -28.11
N LYS A 148 -48.49 10.32 -28.50
CA LYS A 148 -47.74 11.39 -29.17
C LYS A 148 -46.70 11.99 -28.23
N ASP A 149 -47.07 12.29 -26.99
CA ASP A 149 -46.17 12.83 -25.97
C ASP A 149 -45.04 11.84 -25.67
N ALA A 150 -45.38 10.57 -25.41
CA ALA A 150 -44.40 9.50 -25.20
C ALA A 150 -43.45 9.33 -26.41
N LYS A 151 -43.93 9.48 -27.65
CA LYS A 151 -43.07 9.46 -28.84
C LYS A 151 -42.11 10.65 -28.87
N THR A 152 -42.55 11.84 -28.46
CA THR A 152 -41.68 13.02 -28.40
C THR A 152 -40.63 12.87 -27.31
N GLU A 153 -40.99 12.36 -26.13
CA GLU A 153 -40.05 12.07 -25.04
C GLU A 153 -39.02 11.01 -25.44
N LEU A 154 -39.45 9.96 -26.15
CA LEU A 154 -38.55 8.93 -26.66
C LEU A 154 -37.58 9.52 -27.69
N ALA A 155 -38.06 10.43 -28.55
CA ALA A 155 -37.20 11.11 -29.52
C ALA A 155 -36.16 12.03 -28.84
N THR A 156 -36.55 12.80 -27.81
CA THR A 156 -35.63 13.63 -27.05
C THR A 156 -34.62 12.77 -26.28
N PHE A 157 -35.07 11.72 -25.61
CA PHE A 157 -34.20 10.79 -24.90
C PHE A 157 -33.18 10.12 -25.83
N ASN A 158 -33.61 9.68 -27.02
CA ASN A 158 -32.69 9.13 -28.02
C ASN A 158 -31.64 10.15 -28.46
N LYS A 159 -32.05 11.41 -28.67
CA LYS A 159 -31.12 12.49 -29.01
C LYS A 159 -30.09 12.70 -27.89
N GLU A 160 -30.53 12.86 -26.65
CA GLU A 160 -29.66 13.00 -25.48
C GLU A 160 -28.70 11.81 -25.33
N ASN A 161 -29.18 10.59 -25.52
CA ASN A 161 -28.35 9.39 -25.48
C ASN A 161 -27.30 9.37 -26.60
N THR A 162 -27.64 9.84 -27.81
CA THR A 162 -26.64 9.98 -28.88
C THR A 162 -25.60 11.04 -28.59
N GLU A 163 -26.00 12.18 -28.02
CA GLU A 163 -25.08 13.23 -27.58
C GLU A 163 -24.15 12.73 -26.46
N LEU A 164 -24.70 12.00 -25.49
CA LEU A 164 -23.91 11.41 -24.40
C LEU A 164 -22.89 10.40 -24.92
N LYS A 165 -23.26 9.54 -25.87
CA LYS A 165 -22.33 8.60 -26.53
C LYS A 165 -21.21 9.33 -27.27
N ASN A 166 -21.53 10.43 -27.96
CA ASN A 166 -20.53 11.25 -28.64
C ASN A 166 -19.58 11.92 -27.64
N ASN A 167 -20.11 12.50 -26.56
CA ASN A 167 -19.30 13.11 -25.50
C ASN A 167 -18.39 12.08 -24.83
N PHE A 168 -18.90 10.89 -24.56
CA PHE A 168 -18.10 9.79 -24.04
C PHE A 168 -16.97 9.37 -24.99
N ALA A 169 -17.25 9.28 -26.30
CA ALA A 169 -16.24 8.96 -27.30
C ALA A 169 -15.13 10.03 -27.37
N VAL A 170 -15.50 11.32 -27.31
CA VAL A 170 -14.55 12.43 -27.25
C VAL A 170 -13.71 12.35 -25.97
N LEU A 171 -14.35 12.16 -24.82
CA LEU A 171 -13.67 12.06 -23.52
C LEU A 171 -12.68 10.90 -23.51
N LYS A 172 -13.08 9.74 -24.03
CA LYS A 172 -12.19 8.58 -24.17
C LYS A 172 -10.97 8.91 -25.04
N SER A 173 -11.18 9.55 -26.20
CA SER A 173 -10.07 9.97 -27.07
C SER A 173 -9.13 10.95 -26.38
N THR A 174 -9.65 11.90 -25.58
CA THR A 174 -8.81 12.82 -24.81
C THR A 174 -8.01 12.10 -23.73
N TYR A 175 -8.61 11.13 -23.05
CA TYR A 175 -7.92 10.35 -22.02
C TYR A 175 -6.77 9.53 -22.61
N GLU A 176 -7.01 8.89 -23.76
CA GLU A 176 -5.97 8.14 -24.50
C GLU A 176 -4.81 9.04 -24.94
N LYS A 177 -5.08 10.30 -25.31
CA LYS A 177 -4.02 11.28 -25.63
C LYS A 177 -3.21 11.67 -24.39
N VAL A 178 -3.89 12.03 -23.30
CA VAL A 178 -3.23 12.41 -22.03
C VAL A 178 -2.39 11.25 -21.47
N GLU A 179 -2.89 10.02 -21.60
CA GLU A 179 -2.14 8.82 -21.24
C GLU A 179 -0.84 8.67 -22.05
N LYS A 180 -0.88 8.91 -23.36
CA LYS A 180 0.32 8.89 -24.21
C LYS A 180 1.31 9.99 -23.81
N GLU A 181 0.84 11.22 -23.65
CA GLU A 181 1.67 12.37 -23.22
C GLU A 181 2.33 12.08 -21.87
N ARG A 182 1.58 11.56 -20.89
CA ARG A 182 2.12 11.14 -19.59
C ARG A 182 3.22 10.08 -19.75
N ASN A 183 2.99 9.07 -20.60
CA ASN A 183 3.96 8.00 -20.81
C ASN A 183 5.24 8.52 -21.49
N GLU A 184 5.11 9.46 -22.43
CA GLU A 184 6.23 10.15 -23.08
C GLU A 184 7.05 10.96 -22.07
N VAL A 185 6.39 11.76 -21.21
CA VAL A 185 7.06 12.53 -20.14
C VAL A 185 7.79 11.60 -19.16
N VAL A 186 7.19 10.46 -18.79
CA VAL A 186 7.85 9.48 -17.92
C VAL A 186 9.08 8.89 -18.60
N ALA A 187 8.99 8.57 -19.90
CA ALA A 187 10.11 8.06 -20.68
C ALA A 187 11.24 9.10 -20.77
N GLU A 188 10.91 10.35 -21.07
CA GLU A 188 11.85 11.46 -21.14
C GLU A 188 12.52 11.72 -19.78
N ARG A 189 11.74 11.76 -18.70
CA ARG A 189 12.27 11.88 -17.33
C ARG A 189 13.26 10.76 -17.01
N ASN A 190 12.93 9.53 -17.39
CA ASN A 190 13.82 8.38 -17.16
C ASN A 190 15.08 8.46 -18.03
N HIS A 191 14.96 8.96 -19.26
CA HIS A 191 16.09 9.23 -20.13
C HIS A 191 17.01 10.30 -19.54
N LEU A 192 16.47 11.45 -19.13
CA LEU A 192 17.20 12.53 -18.46
C LEU A 192 17.85 12.08 -17.15
N LYS A 193 17.21 11.22 -16.36
CA LYS A 193 17.85 10.62 -15.17
C LYS A 193 19.09 9.79 -15.53
N ARG A 194 19.12 9.15 -16.70
CA ARG A 194 20.27 8.37 -17.18
C ARG A 194 21.36 9.25 -17.76
N THR A 195 21.02 10.33 -18.45
CA THR A 195 21.98 11.19 -19.19
C THR A 195 22.42 12.44 -18.43
N GLY A 196 21.59 12.96 -17.53
CA GLY A 196 21.77 14.25 -16.85
C GLY A 196 22.76 14.25 -15.68
N THR A 197 23.30 13.09 -15.29
CA THR A 197 24.44 13.02 -14.38
C THR A 197 25.60 12.36 -15.12
N PRO A 198 26.71 13.07 -15.40
CA PRO A 198 27.94 12.42 -15.82
C PRO A 198 28.32 11.43 -14.72
N ARG A 199 28.08 10.14 -14.95
CA ARG A 199 28.50 9.14 -13.97
C ARG A 199 30.02 9.07 -14.00
N PRO A 200 30.69 9.09 -12.84
CA PRO A 200 32.10 8.75 -12.77
C PRO A 200 32.34 7.39 -13.42
N ASP A 201 33.48 7.24 -14.07
CA ASP A 201 33.92 5.93 -14.55
C ASP A 201 34.25 5.05 -13.35
N TRP A 202 33.26 4.27 -12.92
CA TRP A 202 33.37 3.42 -11.73
C TRP A 202 34.43 2.32 -11.89
N GLU A 203 34.73 1.92 -13.13
CA GLU A 203 35.75 0.91 -13.43
C GLU A 203 37.15 1.48 -13.14
N SER A 204 37.45 2.67 -13.66
CA SER A 204 38.72 3.36 -13.38
C SER A 204 38.91 3.69 -11.89
N ILE A 205 37.83 3.93 -11.15
CA ILE A 205 37.90 4.15 -9.69
C ILE A 205 38.16 2.83 -8.96
N TYR A 206 37.49 1.74 -9.34
CA TYR A 206 37.71 0.42 -8.76
C TYR A 206 39.16 -0.06 -8.95
N GLU A 207 39.73 0.14 -10.14
CA GLU A 207 41.15 -0.14 -10.42
C GLU A 207 42.12 0.59 -9.48
N LYS A 208 41.71 1.73 -8.89
CA LYS A 208 42.56 2.51 -7.98
C LYS A 208 42.32 2.16 -6.51
N THR A 209 41.11 1.76 -6.14
CA THR A 209 40.76 1.47 -4.74
C THR A 209 40.94 0.01 -4.38
N PHE A 210 40.84 -0.93 -5.34
CA PHE A 210 40.90 -2.39 -5.13
C PHE A 210 39.98 -2.91 -4.01
N ASP A 211 38.90 -2.18 -3.72
CA ASP A 211 37.99 -2.53 -2.63
C ASP A 211 36.90 -3.48 -3.15
N GLU A 212 36.90 -4.73 -2.69
CA GLU A 212 35.90 -5.75 -3.05
C GLU A 212 34.47 -5.29 -2.76
N LYS A 213 34.26 -4.47 -1.72
CA LYS A 213 32.94 -3.91 -1.41
C LYS A 213 32.53 -2.81 -2.39
N PHE A 214 33.47 -2.26 -3.15
CA PHE A 214 33.21 -1.25 -4.18
C PHE A 214 32.98 -1.86 -5.56
N GLY A 215 33.60 -3.02 -5.83
CA GLY A 215 33.54 -3.73 -7.12
C GLY A 215 32.24 -4.50 -7.40
N ASP A 216 31.36 -4.65 -6.41
CA ASP A 216 30.10 -5.40 -6.58
C ASP A 216 29.15 -4.68 -7.56
N PRO A 217 28.74 -5.32 -8.68
CA PRO A 217 27.86 -4.76 -9.70
C PRO A 217 26.43 -4.46 -9.21
N GLU A 218 25.98 -5.05 -8.08
CA GLU A 218 24.65 -4.78 -7.54
C GLU A 218 24.56 -3.43 -6.79
N ILE A 219 25.70 -2.80 -6.51
CA ILE A 219 25.74 -1.54 -5.75
C ILE A 219 25.42 -0.36 -6.67
N SER A 220 24.41 0.44 -6.28
CA SER A 220 24.06 1.64 -7.02
C SER A 220 25.19 2.69 -6.99
N SER A 221 25.28 3.47 -8.07
CA SER A 221 26.20 4.61 -8.22
C SER A 221 26.19 5.54 -6.99
N ASP A 222 25.01 5.80 -6.41
CA ASP A 222 24.86 6.66 -5.24
C ASP A 222 25.47 6.03 -3.97
N LYS A 223 25.34 4.71 -3.81
CA LYS A 223 25.93 3.99 -2.69
C LYS A 223 27.45 3.95 -2.82
N ARG A 224 27.97 3.73 -4.04
CA ARG A 224 29.42 3.80 -4.34
C ARG A 224 29.99 5.18 -4.01
N ALA A 225 29.30 6.25 -4.42
CA ALA A 225 29.71 7.62 -4.12
C ALA A 225 29.73 7.92 -2.60
N LYS A 226 28.70 7.49 -1.88
CA LYS A 226 28.63 7.65 -0.41
C LYS A 226 29.75 6.91 0.30
N TYR A 227 30.04 5.67 -0.12
CA TYR A 227 31.13 4.88 0.44
C TYR A 227 32.48 5.60 0.35
N LEU A 228 32.81 6.11 -0.84
CA LEU A 228 34.06 6.87 -1.04
C LEU A 228 34.09 8.16 -0.22
N LEU A 229 32.95 8.83 -0.06
CA LEU A 229 32.85 10.03 0.76
C LEU A 229 33.10 9.72 2.24
N ASP A 230 32.51 8.65 2.75
CA ASP A 230 32.73 8.20 4.13
C ASP A 230 34.19 7.80 4.37
N GLU A 231 34.81 7.12 3.40
CA GLU A 231 36.22 6.75 3.49
C GLU A 231 37.16 7.97 3.44
N LEU A 232 36.83 8.96 2.61
CA LEU A 232 37.54 10.25 2.59
C LEU A 232 37.39 11.00 3.92
N ILE A 233 36.21 10.97 4.54
CA ILE A 233 35.97 11.60 5.85
C ILE A 233 36.82 10.90 6.93
N LYS A 234 36.81 9.56 6.99
CA LYS A 234 37.67 8.81 7.92
C LYS A 234 39.16 9.08 7.71
N SER A 235 39.58 9.22 6.45
CA SER A 235 40.98 9.54 6.14
C SER A 235 41.40 10.93 6.61
N LYS A 236 40.47 11.90 6.62
CA LYS A 236 40.70 13.25 7.15
C LYS A 236 40.82 13.29 8.67
N ASP A 237 40.11 12.42 9.39
CA ASP A 237 40.19 12.34 10.86
C ASP A 237 41.50 11.68 11.34
N ASN A 238 42.18 10.92 10.48
CA ASN A 238 43.44 10.24 10.77
C ASN A 238 44.70 11.13 10.63
N THR A 239 44.58 12.47 10.60
CA THR A 239 45.72 13.40 10.61
C THR A 239 46.37 13.53 12.00
N GLU A 240 46.59 12.42 12.71
CA GLU A 240 47.43 12.42 13.91
C GLU A 240 48.89 12.49 13.48
N LYS A 241 49.59 13.56 13.86
CA LYS A 241 51.03 13.71 13.58
C LYS A 241 51.81 12.52 14.14
N GLU A 242 52.66 11.90 13.31
CA GLU A 242 53.49 10.75 13.72
C GLU A 242 54.60 11.14 14.72
N TYR A 243 54.98 12.42 14.74
CA TYR A 243 56.00 12.98 15.62
C TYR A 243 55.52 14.30 16.24
N PHE A 244 55.88 14.51 17.51
CA PHE A 244 55.75 15.75 18.24
C PHE A 244 57.07 16.52 18.23
N THR A 245 57.00 17.83 18.06
CA THR A 245 58.16 18.73 18.19
C THR A 245 58.26 19.21 19.63
N VAL A 246 59.44 19.04 20.23
CA VAL A 246 59.72 19.51 21.60
C VAL A 246 59.93 21.03 21.58
N PRO A 247 59.18 21.83 22.37
CA PRO A 247 59.39 23.27 22.43
C PRO A 247 60.79 23.64 22.94
N THR A 248 61.41 24.64 22.31
CA THR A 248 62.74 25.16 22.68
C THR A 248 62.72 25.97 23.99
N GLU A 249 61.58 26.59 24.33
CA GLU A 249 61.36 27.28 25.61
C GLU A 249 60.62 26.36 26.57
N GLN A 250 61.33 25.83 27.59
CA GLN A 250 60.83 24.79 28.50
C GLN A 250 60.58 25.27 29.94
N THR A 251 60.40 26.58 30.13
CA THR A 251 60.16 27.17 31.46
C THR A 251 58.85 26.70 32.09
N ASP A 252 57.77 26.60 31.30
CA ASP A 252 56.40 26.33 31.79
C ASP A 252 55.95 24.86 31.64
N LEU A 253 56.83 23.95 31.20
CA LEU A 253 56.49 22.54 31.01
C LEU A 253 56.70 21.73 32.32
N PRO A 254 55.92 20.67 32.57
CA PRO A 254 56.20 19.71 33.64
C PRO A 254 57.56 19.02 33.48
N ALA A 255 58.22 18.64 34.57
CA ALA A 255 59.57 18.07 34.56
C ALA A 255 59.74 16.83 33.63
N PHE A 256 58.69 16.00 33.50
CA PHE A 256 58.68 14.81 32.64
C PHE A 256 58.61 15.09 31.13
N LEU A 257 58.33 16.34 30.73
CA LEU A 257 58.32 16.78 29.32
C LEU A 257 59.55 17.60 28.92
N LYS A 258 60.41 17.97 29.88
CA LYS A 258 61.64 18.74 29.64
C LYS A 258 62.77 17.84 29.18
N SER A 259 63.41 18.20 28.07
CA SER A 259 64.60 17.53 27.54
C SER A 259 65.43 18.51 26.71
N GLU A 260 66.74 18.56 26.97
CA GLU A 260 67.70 19.38 26.22
C GLU A 260 68.25 18.65 24.98
N GLU A 261 68.08 17.32 24.90
CA GLU A 261 68.79 16.46 23.94
C GLU A 261 67.96 16.06 22.71
N ARG A 262 66.61 16.08 22.80
CA ARG A 262 65.72 15.61 21.73
C ARG A 262 64.82 16.72 21.19
N THR A 263 64.81 16.86 19.86
CA THR A 263 63.98 17.83 19.13
C THR A 263 62.67 17.22 18.60
N GLU A 264 62.64 15.90 18.38
CA GLU A 264 61.48 15.17 17.87
C GLU A 264 61.20 13.92 18.70
N VAL A 265 59.92 13.71 19.00
CA VAL A 265 59.42 12.68 19.92
C VAL A 265 58.32 11.90 19.21
N LYS A 266 58.34 10.57 19.29
CA LYS A 266 57.39 9.74 18.54
C LYS A 266 56.02 9.75 19.22
N ASN A 267 54.96 9.92 18.45
CA ASN A 267 53.61 9.74 18.95
C ASN A 267 53.29 8.24 19.04
N LEU A 268 53.14 7.73 20.27
CA LEU A 268 52.82 6.32 20.54
C LEU A 268 51.33 6.00 20.37
N LYS A 269 50.48 7.01 20.10
CA LYS A 269 49.04 6.86 19.83
C LYS A 269 48.34 6.04 20.94
N LEU A 270 48.55 6.44 22.19
CA LEU A 270 48.02 5.74 23.35
C LEU A 270 46.49 5.60 23.28
N THR A 271 46.00 4.39 23.55
CA THR A 271 44.58 4.11 23.68
C THR A 271 44.09 4.47 25.09
N ILE A 272 42.77 4.46 25.30
CA ILE A 272 42.16 4.72 26.62
C ILE A 272 42.65 3.70 27.66
N ASP A 273 42.81 2.44 27.26
CA ASP A 273 43.26 1.36 28.15
C ASP A 273 44.73 1.55 28.54
N ASP A 274 45.58 1.96 27.60
CA ASP A 274 46.99 2.28 27.89
C ASP A 274 47.09 3.45 28.88
N CYS A 275 46.28 4.50 28.69
CA CYS A 275 46.24 5.63 29.62
C CYS A 275 45.79 5.21 31.03
N ASN A 276 44.79 4.33 31.12
CA ASN A 276 44.31 3.82 32.41
C ASN A 276 45.34 2.93 33.10
N GLN A 277 46.04 2.08 32.34
CA GLN A 277 47.11 1.26 32.86
C GLN A 277 48.27 2.11 33.40
N ILE A 278 48.75 3.07 32.61
CA ILE A 278 49.83 3.98 33.03
C ILE A 278 49.42 4.78 34.28
N LYS A 279 48.18 5.28 34.31
CA LYS A 279 47.60 5.96 35.48
C LYS A 279 47.65 5.07 36.72
N GLU A 280 47.13 3.85 36.64
CA GLU A 280 47.14 2.91 37.77
C GLU A 280 48.54 2.58 38.26
N GLU A 281 49.49 2.41 37.35
CA GLU A 281 50.87 2.03 37.69
C GLU A 281 51.61 3.19 38.37
N ILE A 282 51.49 4.41 37.85
CA ILE A 282 52.04 5.62 38.48
C ILE A 282 51.48 5.77 39.89
N TRP A 283 50.18 5.53 40.06
CA TRP A 283 49.53 5.63 41.37
C TRP A 283 49.89 4.50 42.34
N LYS A 284 49.99 3.26 41.88
CA LYS A 284 50.47 2.13 42.69
C LYS A 284 51.90 2.38 43.19
N GLU A 285 52.76 2.92 42.33
CA GLU A 285 54.14 3.22 42.69
C GLU A 285 54.24 4.44 43.62
N ARG A 286 53.46 5.51 43.37
CA ARG A 286 53.40 6.70 44.24
C ARG A 286 52.87 6.39 45.63
N LEU A 287 51.90 5.48 45.77
CA LEU A 287 51.38 5.03 47.07
C LEU A 287 52.36 4.12 47.83
N SER A 288 53.25 3.43 47.11
CA SER A 288 54.27 2.56 47.71
C SER A 288 55.52 3.33 48.16
N HIS A 289 55.79 4.49 47.55
CA HIS A 289 56.85 5.41 47.97
C HIS A 289 56.41 6.23 49.18
N LYS A 290 57.09 6.04 50.32
CA LYS A 290 56.80 6.74 51.59
C LYS A 290 57.40 8.15 51.69
N ASP A 291 58.24 8.53 50.73
CA ASP A 291 58.93 9.83 50.72
C ASP A 291 58.07 10.87 49.99
N GLU A 292 57.38 11.71 50.76
CA GLU A 292 56.47 12.76 50.26
C GLU A 292 57.18 14.05 49.79
N THR A 293 58.51 14.04 49.67
CA THR A 293 59.27 15.28 49.43
C THR A 293 59.40 15.67 47.96
N ASP A 294 59.15 14.76 47.01
CA ASP A 294 59.33 15.04 45.59
C ASP A 294 58.03 15.56 44.95
N GLU A 295 58.13 16.67 44.20
CA GLU A 295 57.06 17.19 43.35
C GLU A 295 56.59 16.11 42.36
N ILE A 296 55.29 16.09 42.07
CA ILE A 296 54.63 14.99 41.35
C ILE A 296 55.12 14.82 39.92
N ASP A 297 55.54 15.90 39.27
CA ASP A 297 56.08 15.89 37.91
C ASP A 297 57.51 15.34 37.86
N VAL A 298 58.33 15.59 38.89
CA VAL A 298 59.66 14.98 39.08
C VAL A 298 59.54 13.49 39.36
N PHE A 299 58.58 13.09 40.20
CA PHE A 299 58.28 11.69 40.45
C PHE A 299 57.89 10.96 39.15
N VAL A 300 56.98 11.54 38.37
CA VAL A 300 56.54 10.94 37.10
C VAL A 300 57.68 10.87 36.08
N LYS A 301 58.58 11.86 36.06
CA LYS A 301 59.80 11.79 35.24
C LYS A 301 60.67 10.59 35.60
N ASN A 302 60.90 10.37 36.90
CA ASN A 302 61.69 9.26 37.40
C ASN A 302 61.01 7.91 37.11
N PHE A 303 59.69 7.81 37.33
CA PHE A 303 58.88 6.64 36.99
C PHE A 303 59.00 6.29 35.49
N LEU A 304 58.74 7.26 34.61
CA LEU A 304 58.78 7.04 33.17
C LEU A 304 60.19 6.66 32.69
N SER A 305 61.23 7.26 33.29
CA SER A 305 62.62 6.95 32.99
C SER A 305 63.01 5.55 33.44
N ASN A 306 62.61 5.13 34.65
CA ASN A 306 62.89 3.80 35.18
C ASN A 306 62.15 2.69 34.41
N LYS A 307 60.90 2.96 34.02
CA LYS A 307 60.04 1.95 33.38
C LYS A 307 60.24 1.84 31.87
N TYR A 308 60.33 2.99 31.18
CA TYR A 308 60.34 3.04 29.72
C TYR A 308 61.70 3.47 29.16
N ASN A 309 62.70 3.73 30.00
CA ASN A 309 64.08 4.05 29.61
C ASN A 309 64.13 5.16 28.54
N PHE A 310 64.66 4.85 27.37
CA PHE A 310 64.83 5.75 26.23
C PHE A 310 63.50 6.28 25.63
N TYR A 311 62.36 5.66 25.96
CA TYR A 311 61.03 6.06 25.48
C TYR A 311 60.26 6.94 26.49
N ALA A 312 60.85 7.29 27.64
CA ALA A 312 60.17 8.07 28.68
C ALA A 312 59.57 9.38 28.14
N LEU A 313 60.30 10.07 27.26
CA LEU A 313 59.83 11.31 26.63
C LEU A 313 58.70 11.07 25.61
N ASP A 314 58.78 9.96 24.86
CA ASP A 314 57.76 9.53 23.90
C ASP A 314 56.43 9.23 24.61
N PHE A 315 56.48 8.57 25.77
CA PHE A 315 55.32 8.37 26.63
C PHE A 315 54.80 9.68 27.24
N GLY A 316 55.67 10.58 27.68
CA GLY A 316 55.26 11.89 28.22
C GLY A 316 54.44 12.72 27.23
N TYR A 317 54.94 12.92 26.01
CA TYR A 317 54.23 13.67 24.97
C TYR A 317 52.98 12.94 24.48
N SER A 318 53.02 11.61 24.42
CA SER A 318 51.84 10.82 24.06
C SER A 318 50.74 10.87 25.13
N LEU A 319 51.10 10.95 26.41
CA LEU A 319 50.14 11.16 27.51
C LEU A 319 49.48 12.55 27.42
N ARG A 320 50.26 13.59 27.08
CA ARG A 320 49.72 14.93 26.82
C ARG A 320 48.73 14.92 25.65
N ALA A 321 49.13 14.32 24.54
CA ALA A 321 48.27 14.22 23.37
C ALA A 321 47.01 13.40 23.64
N ALA A 322 47.12 12.33 24.44
CA ALA A 322 45.96 11.55 24.87
C ALA A 322 45.01 12.35 25.77
N ALA A 323 45.53 13.19 26.67
CA ALA A 323 44.71 14.08 27.49
C ALA A 323 43.95 15.12 26.65
N GLU A 324 44.56 15.63 25.57
CA GLU A 324 43.90 16.53 24.61
C GLU A 324 42.86 15.78 23.75
N LYS A 325 43.18 14.56 23.30
CA LYS A 325 42.29 13.70 22.50
C LYS A 325 41.08 13.20 23.27
N PHE A 326 41.25 12.86 24.53
CA PHE A 326 40.21 12.33 25.41
C PHE A 326 39.69 13.39 26.39
N ALA A 327 39.53 14.63 25.93
CA ALA A 327 39.04 15.75 26.73
C ALA A 327 37.65 15.50 27.35
N ASP A 328 36.83 14.65 26.73
CA ASP A 328 35.50 14.26 27.22
C ASP A 328 35.56 13.34 28.47
N LEU A 329 36.69 12.68 28.71
CA LEU A 329 36.87 11.76 29.83
C LEU A 329 37.50 12.47 31.03
N GLN A 330 36.64 12.93 31.95
CA GLN A 330 37.04 13.69 33.14
C GLN A 330 38.19 13.05 33.92
N HIS A 331 38.19 11.73 34.11
CA HIS A 331 39.23 11.03 34.87
C HIS A 331 40.62 11.02 34.20
N ILE A 332 40.70 11.11 32.87
CA ILE A 332 41.98 11.19 32.13
C ILE A 332 42.52 12.62 32.18
N VAL A 333 41.64 13.60 31.98
CA VAL A 333 41.98 15.02 32.06
C VAL A 333 42.44 15.39 33.46
N GLU A 334 41.71 14.95 34.49
CA GLU A 334 42.09 15.18 35.89
C GLU A 334 43.41 14.51 36.24
N PHE A 335 43.62 13.27 35.79
CA PHE A 335 44.89 12.57 35.96
C PHE A 335 46.06 13.38 35.39
N TYR A 336 45.95 13.82 34.14
CA TYR A 336 47.00 14.59 33.49
C TYR A 336 47.24 15.94 34.19
N GLN A 337 46.17 16.65 34.59
CA GLN A 337 46.28 17.92 35.34
C GLN A 337 47.00 17.76 36.69
N ILE A 338 46.82 16.62 37.37
CA ILE A 338 47.48 16.33 38.64
C ILE A 338 48.96 16.01 38.39
N VAL A 339 49.26 15.15 37.43
CA VAL A 339 50.64 14.78 37.04
C VAL A 339 51.43 15.95 36.47
N SER A 340 50.77 16.90 35.79
CA SER A 340 51.38 18.12 35.28
C SER A 340 51.52 19.24 36.32
N GLY A 341 51.16 18.99 37.58
CA GLY A 341 51.22 19.98 38.66
C GLY A 341 50.18 21.12 38.58
N GLN A 342 49.18 21.02 37.70
CA GLN A 342 48.10 22.03 37.56
C GLN A 342 47.03 21.91 38.65
N LYS A 343 46.88 20.72 39.24
CA LYS A 343 45.98 20.45 40.37
C LYS A 343 46.73 19.77 41.53
N PRO A 344 46.36 20.06 42.79
CA PRO A 344 47.03 19.46 43.95
C PRO A 344 46.74 17.95 44.05
N GLU A 345 47.76 17.18 44.40
CA GLU A 345 47.74 15.71 44.59
C GLU A 345 46.71 15.25 45.65
N GLN A 346 46.32 16.13 46.58
CA GLN A 346 45.34 15.85 47.64
C GLN A 346 43.96 15.46 47.08
N GLY A 347 43.59 15.95 45.90
CA GLY A 347 42.32 15.57 45.25
C GLY A 347 42.29 14.10 44.83
N PHE A 348 43.44 13.54 44.46
CA PHE A 348 43.58 12.13 44.09
C PHE A 348 43.67 11.20 45.30
N LYS A 349 44.44 11.56 46.33
CA LYS A 349 44.50 10.78 47.58
C LYS A 349 43.09 10.59 48.18
N ARG A 350 42.27 11.65 48.20
CA ARG A 350 40.87 11.57 48.66
C ARG A 350 39.99 10.64 47.83
N THR A 351 40.12 10.64 46.49
CA THR A 351 39.29 9.77 45.65
C THR A 351 39.73 8.31 45.74
N VAL A 352 41.03 8.04 45.90
CA VAL A 352 41.53 6.69 46.18
C VAL A 352 41.12 6.21 47.57
N GLU A 353 41.23 7.06 48.59
CA GLU A 353 40.79 6.75 49.95
C GLU A 353 39.29 6.44 49.97
N GLN A 354 38.45 7.29 49.37
CA GLN A 354 37.00 7.06 49.26
C GLN A 354 36.65 5.77 48.51
N THR A 355 37.35 5.46 47.42
CA THR A 355 37.13 4.20 46.68
C THR A 355 37.60 2.98 47.48
N SER A 356 38.69 3.09 48.25
CA SER A 356 39.16 2.02 49.13
C SER A 356 38.25 1.81 50.36
N GLU A 357 37.66 2.88 50.91
CA GLU A 357 36.66 2.83 51.98
C GLU A 357 35.35 2.18 51.48
N LEU A 358 34.90 2.52 50.27
CA LEU A 358 33.73 1.91 49.64
C LEU A 358 33.95 0.41 49.32
N LEU A 359 35.17 0.03 48.90
CA LEU A 359 35.52 -1.37 48.62
C LEU A 359 35.73 -2.19 49.89
N SER A 360 36.24 -1.60 50.98
CA SER A 360 36.41 -2.29 52.28
C SER A 360 35.10 -2.38 53.07
N GLY A 361 34.19 -1.40 52.91
CA GLY A 361 32.86 -1.40 53.53
C GLY A 361 31.87 -2.42 52.95
N THR A 362 32.23 -3.14 51.89
CA THR A 362 31.42 -4.22 51.29
C THR A 362 31.89 -5.63 51.67
N GLY A 363 32.84 -5.74 52.62
CA GLY A 363 33.24 -6.99 53.24
C GLY A 363 32.16 -7.56 54.17
N TYR A 364 31.52 -8.63 53.73
CA TYR A 364 30.69 -9.59 54.47
C TYR A 364 30.78 -9.48 56.00
N SER A 365 29.71 -8.98 56.63
CA SER A 365 29.35 -9.34 58.00
C SER A 365 28.86 -10.78 57.98
N THR A 366 29.76 -11.75 58.07
CA THR A 366 29.41 -13.08 58.57
C THR A 366 29.52 -13.07 60.08
N ASP A 367 28.39 -12.89 60.73
CA ASP A 367 28.02 -13.59 61.97
C ASP A 367 26.51 -13.86 61.91
#